data_AF-A0A3P9BGE4-F1
#
_entry.id   AF-A0A3P9BGE4-F1
#
_cell.length_a   1.000
_cell.length_b   1.000
_cell.length_c   1.000
_cell.angle_alpha   90.00
_cell.angle_beta   90.00
_cell.angle_gamma   90.00
#
_symmetry.space_group_name_H-M   'P 1'
#
loop_
_entity.id
_entity.type
_entity.pdbx_description
1 polymer ?
#
loop_
_entity_poly.entity_id
_entity_poly.type
_entity_poly.pdbx_seq_one_letter_code
_entity_poly.pdbx_strand_id
1 'polypeptide(L)'
;MISRIFIACLFLGMYSTGSLLGCKWIVKDQDDINHQFHVYNNRALGFLDMMVSALLCIMFNMVLIYIDEDKLAFIVQILEEVAALFEEDHSSASWEENTVENFLNIVNKQAEELRSCSLFYTTQKVQRRTEMYFKRLSNEILKKNGYSAEAWETIRNITEDHLSQCAFLVNSLGNAH
;
A
#
# COMPACT_ATOMS: atom_id res chain seq x y z
N MET A 1 36.45 -63.94 3.14
CA MET A 1 34.99 -63.78 3.36
C MET A 1 34.73 -62.38 3.87
N ILE A 2 34.65 -61.43 2.92
CA ILE A 2 34.27 -60.03 3.15
C ILE A 2 32.74 -60.02 3.20
N SER A 3 32.19 -60.16 4.40
CA SER A 3 30.75 -60.00 4.62
C SER A 3 30.55 -59.75 6.10
N ARG A 4 30.43 -58.47 6.47
CA ARG A 4 29.65 -57.95 7.61
C ARG A 4 29.91 -56.47 7.97
N ILE A 5 30.92 -55.80 7.40
CA ILE A 5 31.21 -54.39 7.68
C ILE A 5 30.60 -53.42 6.63
N PHE A 6 30.00 -53.92 5.55
CA PHE A 6 29.35 -53.08 4.52
C PHE A 6 27.92 -52.60 4.87
N ILE A 7 27.43 -52.82 6.10
CA ILE A 7 26.04 -52.50 6.49
C ILE A 7 25.95 -51.22 7.34
N ALA A 8 27.07 -50.57 7.69
CA ALA A 8 27.06 -49.37 8.51
C ALA A 8 27.08 -48.04 7.74
N CYS A 9 27.17 -48.06 6.40
CA CYS A 9 27.14 -46.84 5.57
C CYS A 9 25.88 -46.67 4.73
N LEU A 10 24.89 -47.58 4.83
CA LEU A 10 23.66 -47.53 4.02
C LEU A 10 22.48 -46.80 4.69
N PHE A 11 22.66 -46.24 5.89
CA PHE A 11 21.55 -45.59 6.63
C PHE A 11 21.70 -44.08 6.87
N LEU A 12 22.68 -43.40 6.27
CA LEU A 12 22.87 -41.95 6.45
C LEU A 12 22.90 -41.14 5.15
N GLY A 13 22.32 -41.66 4.06
CA GLY A 13 22.41 -41.03 2.74
C GLY A 13 21.11 -40.54 2.09
N MET A 14 19.93 -40.67 2.71
CA MET A 14 18.65 -40.40 2.02
C MET A 14 17.56 -39.84 2.94
N TYR A 15 17.83 -38.74 3.63
CA TYR A 15 16.81 -37.77 4.05
C TYR A 15 17.49 -36.41 3.85
N SER A 16 17.16 -35.55 2.89
CA SER A 16 15.86 -35.15 2.41
C SER A 16 16.05 -34.31 1.14
N THR A 17 15.85 -34.88 -0.03
CA THR A 17 15.46 -34.08 -1.20
C THR A 17 13.95 -34.13 -1.26
N GLY A 18 13.31 -33.25 -0.48
CA GLY A 18 11.88 -32.98 -0.63
C GLY A 18 11.65 -32.48 -2.05
N SER A 19 11.18 -33.36 -2.92
CA SER A 19 10.93 -33.03 -4.32
C SER A 19 9.78 -32.01 -4.41
N LEU A 20 10.10 -30.79 -4.85
CA LEU A 20 9.12 -29.72 -5.14
C LEU A 20 8.12 -30.11 -6.26
N LEU A 21 8.39 -31.20 -6.99
CA LEU A 21 7.62 -31.65 -8.16
C LEU A 21 6.18 -32.12 -7.84
N GLY A 22 5.81 -32.23 -6.56
CA GLY A 22 4.44 -32.57 -6.13
C GLY A 22 3.59 -31.38 -5.65
N CYS A 23 4.14 -30.17 -5.58
CA CYS A 23 3.41 -29.02 -5.06
C CYS A 23 2.49 -28.43 -6.14
N LYS A 24 1.23 -28.87 -6.16
CA LYS A 24 0.19 -28.39 -7.10
C LYS A 24 0.03 -26.85 -7.11
N TRP A 25 0.45 -26.18 -6.04
CA TRP A 25 0.40 -24.72 -5.88
C TRP A 25 1.52 -23.97 -6.60
N ILE A 26 2.63 -24.64 -6.94
CA ILE A 26 3.86 -24.09 -7.53
C ILE A 26 4.22 -24.88 -8.80
N VAL A 27 3.23 -25.19 -9.63
CA VAL A 27 3.48 -25.83 -10.94
C VAL A 27 3.87 -24.74 -11.92
N LYS A 28 5.08 -24.83 -12.47
CA LYS A 28 5.53 -24.02 -13.60
C LYS A 28 5.01 -24.66 -14.88
N ASP A 29 3.84 -24.24 -15.36
CA ASP A 29 3.54 -24.39 -16.79
C ASP A 29 3.97 -23.11 -17.51
N GLN A 30 4.60 -23.28 -18.66
CA GLN A 30 5.45 -22.27 -19.31
C GLN A 30 4.67 -21.05 -19.85
N ASP A 31 3.33 -21.11 -19.93
CA ASP A 31 2.50 -20.09 -20.60
C ASP A 31 1.33 -19.53 -19.75
N ASP A 32 1.21 -19.86 -18.45
CA ASP A 32 0.15 -19.34 -17.57
C ASP A 32 0.74 -18.75 -16.28
N ILE A 33 0.86 -17.42 -16.23
CA ILE A 33 1.43 -16.67 -15.10
C ILE A 33 0.56 -16.78 -13.83
N ASN A 34 -0.60 -17.45 -13.88
CA ASN A 34 -1.53 -17.50 -12.74
C ASN A 34 -1.35 -18.74 -11.85
N HIS A 35 -0.15 -18.94 -11.29
CA HIS A 35 0.06 -19.95 -10.26
C HIS A 35 -0.87 -19.69 -9.06
N GLN A 36 -1.62 -20.71 -8.60
CA GLN A 36 -2.64 -20.55 -7.54
C GLN A 36 -2.07 -19.82 -6.32
N PHE A 37 -0.83 -20.11 -5.93
CA PHE A 37 -0.16 -19.40 -4.85
C PHE A 37 -0.14 -17.88 -5.05
N HIS A 38 0.16 -17.38 -6.24
CA HIS A 38 0.13 -15.94 -6.57
C HIS A 38 -1.25 -15.35 -6.38
N VAL A 39 -2.29 -16.00 -6.93
CA VAL A 39 -3.67 -15.52 -6.85
C VAL A 39 -4.12 -15.39 -5.40
N TYR A 40 -3.88 -16.41 -4.59
CA TYR A 40 -4.24 -16.40 -3.17
C TYR A 40 -3.37 -15.45 -2.36
N ASN A 41 -2.09 -15.32 -2.69
CA ASN A 41 -1.19 -14.36 -2.07
C ASN A 41 -1.63 -12.92 -2.36
N ASN A 42 -1.99 -12.59 -3.60
CA ASN A 42 -2.49 -11.27 -3.98
C ASN A 42 -3.84 -10.98 -3.31
N ARG A 43 -4.71 -11.98 -3.17
CA ARG A 43 -5.95 -11.82 -2.39
C ARG A 43 -5.67 -11.58 -0.90
N ALA A 44 -4.71 -12.29 -0.31
CA ALA A 44 -4.30 -12.05 1.08
C ALA A 44 -3.67 -10.67 1.26
N LEU A 45 -2.86 -10.22 0.30
CA LEU A 45 -2.31 -8.86 0.25
C LEU A 45 -3.43 -7.81 0.13
N GLY A 46 -4.46 -8.06 -0.69
CA GLY A 46 -5.64 -7.19 -0.77
C GLY A 46 -6.42 -7.10 0.54
N PHE A 47 -6.54 -8.19 1.30
CA PHE A 47 -7.12 -8.14 2.64
C PHE A 47 -6.25 -7.37 3.64
N LEU A 48 -4.93 -7.52 3.56
CA LEU A 48 -4.00 -6.73 4.39
C LEU A 48 -4.10 -5.24 4.05
N ASP A 49 -4.22 -4.90 2.77
CA ASP A 49 -4.42 -3.53 2.32
C ASP A 49 -5.76 -2.94 2.78
N MET A 50 -6.83 -3.74 2.75
CA MET A 50 -8.12 -3.35 3.33
C MET A 50 -8.03 -3.09 4.84
N MET A 51 -7.26 -3.90 5.57
CA MET A 51 -7.00 -3.66 7.00
C MET A 51 -6.16 -2.40 7.23
N VAL A 52 -5.24 -2.09 6.32
CA VAL A 52 -4.45 -0.85 6.34
C VAL A 52 -5.37 0.35 6.07
N SER A 53 -6.28 0.26 5.11
CA SER A 53 -7.34 1.26 4.88
C SER A 53 -8.25 1.44 6.10
N ALA A 54 -8.51 0.38 6.87
CA ALA A 54 -9.22 0.49 8.15
C ALA A 54 -8.45 1.32 9.20
N LEU A 55 -7.10 1.29 9.21
CA LEU A 55 -6.30 2.16 10.08
C LEU A 55 -6.49 3.64 9.71
N LEU A 56 -6.53 3.95 8.42
CA LEU A 56 -6.76 5.32 7.97
C LEU A 56 -8.18 5.77 8.26
N CYS A 57 -9.18 4.89 8.06
CA CYS A 57 -10.56 5.16 8.47
C CYS A 57 -10.68 5.44 9.98
N ILE A 58 -9.93 4.71 10.82
CA ILE A 58 -9.84 5.01 12.27
C ILE A 58 -9.21 6.39 12.50
N MET A 59 -8.20 6.78 11.73
CA MET A 59 -7.61 8.11 11.82
C MET A 59 -8.57 9.21 11.38
N PHE A 60 -9.29 9.06 10.27
CA PHE A 60 -10.33 9.99 9.82
C PHE A 60 -11.44 10.14 10.89
N ASN A 61 -11.91 9.03 11.45
CA ASN A 61 -12.88 9.06 12.56
C ASN A 61 -12.32 9.73 13.82
N MET A 62 -11.05 9.49 14.14
CA MET A 62 -10.38 10.18 15.25
C MET A 62 -10.24 11.67 14.96
N VAL A 63 -10.01 12.09 13.73
CA VAL A 63 -9.88 13.52 13.37
C VAL A 63 -11.23 14.24 13.39
N LEU A 64 -12.33 13.56 13.06
CA LEU A 64 -13.68 14.13 13.18
C LEU A 64 -14.03 14.65 14.59
N ILE A 65 -13.44 14.08 15.64
CA ILE A 65 -13.67 14.49 17.03
C ILE A 65 -12.70 15.58 17.55
N TYR A 66 -11.67 15.97 16.78
CA TYR A 66 -10.76 17.07 17.14
C TYR A 66 -11.27 18.44 16.66
N ILE A 67 -10.63 19.51 17.13
CA ILE A 67 -10.92 20.89 16.71
C ILE A 67 -10.63 21.08 15.21
N ASP A 68 -11.24 22.10 14.62
CA ASP A 68 -11.24 22.32 13.17
C ASP A 68 -9.84 22.52 12.56
N GLU A 69 -8.91 23.13 13.30
CA GLU A 69 -7.52 23.31 12.86
C GLU A 69 -6.77 21.97 12.75
N ASP A 70 -7.05 20.99 13.62
CA ASP A 70 -6.46 19.65 13.55
C ASP A 70 -6.97 18.86 12.33
N LYS A 71 -8.22 19.10 11.91
CA LYS A 71 -8.78 18.52 10.68
C LYS A 71 -8.08 19.07 9.45
N LEU A 72 -7.88 20.39 9.40
CA LEU A 72 -7.22 21.05 8.28
C LEU A 72 -5.77 20.59 8.13
N ALA A 73 -5.01 20.57 9.23
CA ALA A 73 -3.64 20.08 9.22
C ALA A 73 -3.56 18.60 8.79
N PHE A 74 -4.55 17.78 9.17
CA PHE A 74 -4.61 16.38 8.74
C PHE A 74 -4.88 16.23 7.25
N ILE A 75 -5.82 17.02 6.70
CA ILE A 75 -6.09 17.03 5.26
C ILE A 75 -4.84 17.43 4.48
N VAL A 76 -4.13 18.49 4.90
CA VAL A 76 -2.88 18.93 4.28
C VAL A 76 -1.87 17.79 4.25
N GLN A 77 -1.69 17.08 5.37
CA GLN A 77 -0.77 15.96 5.43
C GLN A 77 -1.16 14.82 4.46
N ILE A 78 -2.44 14.47 4.35
CA ILE A 78 -2.89 13.46 3.39
C ILE A 78 -2.57 13.88 1.96
N LEU A 79 -2.81 15.14 1.60
CA LEU A 79 -2.53 15.65 0.26
C LEU A 79 -1.03 15.62 -0.06
N GLU A 80 -0.17 15.99 0.89
CA GLU A 80 1.29 15.93 0.74
C GLU A 80 1.80 14.50 0.56
N GLU A 81 1.26 13.55 1.33
CA GLU A 81 1.64 12.13 1.21
C GLU A 81 1.12 11.50 -0.10
N VAL A 82 -0.07 11.90 -0.56
CA VAL A 82 -0.59 11.51 -1.89
C VAL A 82 0.32 12.05 -2.99
N ALA A 83 0.71 13.33 -2.93
CA ALA A 83 1.61 13.91 -3.92
C ALA A 83 2.95 13.16 -3.95
N ALA A 84 3.57 12.95 -2.79
CA ALA A 84 4.84 12.21 -2.68
C ALA A 84 4.73 10.76 -3.21
N LEU A 85 3.59 10.10 -3.00
CA LEU A 85 3.38 8.74 -3.51
C LEU A 85 3.31 8.71 -5.04
N PHE A 86 2.63 9.68 -5.67
CA PHE A 86 2.48 9.74 -7.13
C PHE A 86 3.71 10.29 -7.86
N GLU A 87 4.69 10.84 -7.14
CA GLU A 87 6.03 11.15 -7.66
C GLU A 87 6.93 9.91 -7.82
N GLU A 88 6.55 8.75 -7.25
CA GLU A 88 7.27 7.49 -7.48
C GLU A 88 7.13 6.99 -8.94
N ASP A 89 7.94 6.00 -9.33
CA ASP A 89 7.96 5.47 -10.70
C ASP A 89 6.61 4.82 -11.08
N HIS A 90 5.88 5.50 -11.96
CA HIS A 90 4.60 5.09 -12.51
C HIS A 90 4.69 4.76 -14.01
N SER A 91 5.89 4.50 -14.53
CA SER A 91 6.12 4.17 -15.95
C SER A 91 5.37 2.92 -16.44
N SER A 92 5.01 2.02 -15.54
CA SER A 92 4.23 0.81 -15.84
C SER A 92 2.72 1.03 -15.78
N ALA A 93 2.25 2.17 -15.24
CA ALA A 93 0.83 2.51 -15.30
C ALA A 93 0.47 2.92 -16.74
N SER A 94 -0.77 2.62 -17.16
CA SER A 94 -1.27 2.97 -18.49
C SER A 94 -1.75 4.43 -18.59
N TRP A 95 -1.42 5.26 -17.60
CA TRP A 95 -1.88 6.64 -17.51
C TRP A 95 -1.05 7.57 -18.39
N GLU A 96 -1.69 8.57 -18.97
CA GLU A 96 -0.98 9.61 -19.71
C GLU A 96 -0.18 10.50 -18.74
N GLU A 97 1.08 10.77 -19.06
CA GLU A 97 1.99 11.57 -18.21
C GLU A 97 1.39 12.94 -17.86
N ASN A 98 0.77 13.62 -18.85
CA ASN A 98 0.09 14.89 -18.63
C ASN A 98 -1.07 14.79 -17.63
N THR A 99 -1.77 13.64 -17.58
CA THR A 99 -2.85 13.42 -16.62
C THR A 99 -2.31 13.32 -15.19
N VAL A 100 -1.20 12.61 -14.99
CA VAL A 100 -0.53 12.51 -13.67
C VAL A 100 0.06 13.85 -13.25
N GLU A 101 0.71 14.57 -14.16
CA GLU A 101 1.24 15.91 -13.90
C GLU A 101 0.13 16.89 -13.47
N ASN A 102 -1.00 16.90 -14.18
CA ASN A 102 -2.16 17.74 -13.82
C ASN A 102 -2.73 17.34 -12.45
N PHE A 103 -2.82 16.05 -12.16
CA PHE A 103 -3.26 15.57 -10.85
C PHE A 103 -2.35 16.06 -9.73
N LEU A 104 -1.03 15.88 -9.87
CA LEU A 104 -0.04 16.36 -8.92
C LEU A 104 -0.11 17.88 -8.74
N ASN A 105 -0.25 18.64 -9.82
CA ASN A 105 -0.41 20.09 -9.77
C ASN A 105 -1.63 20.51 -8.94
N ILE A 106 -2.78 19.84 -9.12
CA ILE A 106 -4.00 20.12 -8.36
C ILE A 106 -3.83 19.77 -6.89
N VAL A 107 -3.33 18.57 -6.58
CA VAL A 107 -3.16 18.09 -5.19
C VAL A 107 -2.17 18.96 -4.43
N ASN A 108 -1.01 19.28 -5.04
CA ASN A 108 -0.02 20.18 -4.44
C ASN A 108 -0.60 21.57 -4.21
N LYS A 109 -1.39 22.10 -5.17
CA LYS A 109 -2.02 23.40 -4.99
C LYS A 109 -3.05 23.40 -3.86
N GLN A 110 -3.84 22.34 -3.72
CA GLN A 110 -4.77 22.18 -2.60
C GLN A 110 -4.01 22.16 -1.26
N ALA A 111 -2.92 21.40 -1.17
CA ALA A 111 -2.10 21.34 0.03
C ALA A 111 -1.54 22.71 0.40
N GLU A 112 -0.95 23.44 -0.56
CA GLU A 112 -0.38 24.78 -0.36
C GLU A 112 -1.42 25.78 0.17
N GLU A 113 -2.59 25.87 -0.48
CA GLU A 113 -3.64 26.81 -0.11
C GLU A 113 -4.24 26.47 1.26
N LEU A 114 -4.53 25.20 1.55
CA LEU A 114 -5.06 24.77 2.85
C LEU A 114 -4.02 24.95 3.97
N ARG A 115 -2.74 24.73 3.67
CA ARG A 115 -1.64 24.97 4.62
C ARG A 115 -1.52 26.44 4.99
N SER A 116 -1.79 27.35 4.06
CA SER A 116 -1.81 28.79 4.34
C SER A 116 -2.89 29.20 5.36
N CYS A 117 -3.97 28.44 5.44
CA CYS A 117 -5.06 28.61 6.40
C CYS A 117 -4.77 27.95 7.77
N SER A 118 -3.79 27.04 7.83
CA SER A 118 -3.46 26.29 9.05
C SER A 118 -2.32 26.94 9.81
N LEU A 119 -2.60 27.49 10.99
CA LEU A 119 -1.55 27.97 11.92
C LEU A 119 -0.90 26.83 12.72
N PHE A 120 -1.45 25.61 12.66
CA PHE A 120 -1.07 24.49 13.50
C PHE A 120 -0.77 23.23 12.68
N TYR A 121 0.00 22.34 13.29
CA TYR A 121 0.35 21.02 12.75
C TYR A 121 -0.48 19.95 13.45
N THR A 122 -0.75 18.84 12.77
CA THR A 122 -1.37 17.67 13.41
C THR A 122 -0.53 17.22 14.60
N THR A 123 -1.17 16.55 15.57
CA THR A 123 -0.42 15.94 16.66
C THR A 123 0.67 15.02 16.09
N GLN A 124 1.89 15.08 16.66
CA GLN A 124 3.04 14.29 16.20
C GLN A 124 2.73 12.79 16.07
N LYS A 125 1.81 12.27 16.90
CA LYS A 125 1.37 10.89 16.86
C LYS A 125 0.53 10.57 15.62
N VAL A 126 -0.44 11.43 15.28
CA VAL A 126 -1.24 11.28 14.06
C VAL A 126 -0.34 11.42 12.85
N GLN A 127 0.54 12.44 12.87
CA GLN A 127 1.51 12.68 11.80
C GLN A 127 2.33 11.43 11.45
N ARG A 128 3.03 10.86 12.44
CA ARG A 128 3.83 9.64 12.24
C ARG A 128 3.01 8.45 11.76
N ARG A 129 1.75 8.33 12.18
CA ARG A 129 0.89 7.22 11.75
C ARG A 129 0.52 7.35 10.29
N THR A 130 0.19 8.57 9.83
CA THR A 130 -0.06 8.87 8.41
C THR A 130 1.17 8.55 7.57
N GLU A 131 2.34 9.05 7.95
CA GLU A 131 3.62 8.79 7.26
C GLU A 131 3.90 7.28 7.16
N MET A 132 3.74 6.55 8.26
CA MET A 132 3.94 5.09 8.28
C MET A 132 2.92 4.36 7.40
N TYR A 133 1.69 4.86 7.31
CA TYR A 133 0.65 4.29 6.46
C TYR A 133 1.02 4.44 4.97
N PHE A 134 1.35 5.63 4.50
CA PHE A 134 1.74 5.85 3.10
C PHE A 134 3.05 5.14 2.73
N LYS A 135 4.01 5.11 3.66
CA LYS A 135 5.24 4.31 3.49
C LYS A 135 4.95 2.82 3.33
N ARG A 136 3.90 2.29 3.96
CA ARG A 136 3.46 0.89 3.75
C ARG A 136 2.82 0.70 2.39
N LEU A 137 2.00 1.63 1.91
CA LEU A 137 1.46 1.57 0.55
C LEU A 137 2.60 1.51 -0.49
N SER A 138 3.55 2.44 -0.39
CA SER A 138 4.75 2.45 -1.25
C SER A 138 5.54 1.13 -1.18
N ASN A 139 5.85 0.64 0.02
CA ASN A 139 6.72 -0.54 0.15
C ASN A 139 6.02 -1.85 -0.18
N GLU A 140 4.81 -2.07 0.34
CA GLU A 140 4.13 -3.36 0.26
C GLU A 140 3.28 -3.53 -1.00
N ILE A 141 2.85 -2.42 -1.62
CA ILE A 141 2.04 -2.45 -2.85
C ILE A 141 2.92 -2.10 -4.04
N LEU A 142 3.57 -0.93 -4.07
CA LEU A 142 4.36 -0.53 -5.24
C LEU A 142 5.67 -1.33 -5.35
N LYS A 143 6.60 -1.15 -4.42
CA LYS A 143 7.96 -1.74 -4.51
C LYS A 143 7.95 -3.26 -4.56
N LYS A 144 7.13 -3.91 -3.73
CA LYS A 144 7.03 -5.37 -3.66
C LYS A 144 6.45 -6.00 -4.93
N ASN A 145 5.57 -5.29 -5.63
CA ASN A 145 5.00 -5.73 -6.91
C ASN A 145 5.72 -5.11 -8.11
N GLY A 146 6.92 -4.54 -7.91
CA GLY A 146 7.75 -3.99 -8.98
C GLY A 146 7.09 -2.83 -9.74
N TYR A 147 6.29 -2.00 -9.04
CA TYR A 147 5.54 -0.89 -9.61
C TYR A 147 4.61 -1.30 -10.76
N SER A 148 4.06 -2.53 -10.75
CA SER A 148 3.20 -3.00 -11.83
C SER A 148 1.96 -2.12 -12.05
N ALA A 149 1.38 -2.19 -13.25
CA ALA A 149 0.14 -1.48 -13.58
C ALA A 149 -0.99 -1.79 -12.58
N GLU A 150 -1.07 -3.05 -12.12
CA GLU A 150 -2.08 -3.51 -11.17
C GLU A 150 -1.87 -2.93 -9.77
N ALA A 151 -0.61 -2.79 -9.35
CA ALA A 151 -0.25 -2.16 -8.09
C ALA A 151 -0.61 -0.67 -8.11
N TRP A 152 -0.35 0.02 -9.21
CA TRP A 152 -0.74 1.42 -9.39
C TRP A 152 -2.25 1.62 -9.44
N GLU A 153 -2.99 0.71 -10.09
CA GLU A 153 -4.45 0.77 -10.08
C GLU A 153 -5.02 0.56 -8.68
N THR A 154 -4.37 -0.27 -7.86
CA THR A 154 -4.71 -0.41 -6.43
C THR A 154 -4.48 0.92 -5.68
N ILE A 155 -3.31 1.54 -5.86
CA ILE A 155 -3.01 2.86 -5.27
C ILE A 155 -3.99 3.94 -5.73
N ARG A 156 -4.39 3.94 -7.00
CA ARG A 156 -5.37 4.90 -7.55
C ARG A 156 -6.70 4.82 -6.80
N ASN A 157 -7.24 3.61 -6.61
CA ASN A 157 -8.50 3.40 -5.91
C ASN A 157 -8.41 3.81 -4.42
N ILE A 158 -7.33 3.45 -3.74
CA ILE A 158 -7.08 3.89 -2.35
C ILE A 158 -7.03 5.43 -2.25
N THR A 159 -6.38 6.06 -3.22
CA THR A 159 -6.23 7.52 -3.27
C THR A 159 -7.58 8.21 -3.52
N GLU A 160 -8.43 7.63 -4.37
CA GLU A 160 -9.80 8.10 -4.60
C GLU A 160 -10.63 8.11 -3.29
N ASP A 161 -10.51 7.06 -2.48
CA ASP A 161 -11.15 6.99 -1.17
C ASP A 161 -10.60 8.04 -0.19
N HIS A 162 -9.29 8.31 -0.20
CA HIS A 162 -8.69 9.33 0.66
C HIS A 162 -9.15 10.73 0.29
N LEU A 163 -9.15 11.07 -0.99
CA LEU A 163 -9.58 12.38 -1.47
C LEU A 163 -11.07 12.60 -1.18
N SER A 164 -11.89 11.55 -1.31
CA SER A 164 -13.31 11.58 -0.92
C SER A 164 -13.49 11.87 0.57
N GLN A 165 -12.70 11.24 1.44
CA GLN A 165 -12.73 11.48 2.88
C GLN A 165 -12.21 12.88 3.23
N CYS A 166 -11.17 13.37 2.56
CA CYS A 166 -10.70 14.75 2.72
C CYS A 166 -11.80 15.76 2.35
N ALA A 167 -12.50 15.56 1.23
CA ALA A 167 -13.62 16.42 0.84
C ALA A 167 -14.75 16.40 1.88
N PHE A 168 -15.06 15.22 2.44
CA PHE A 168 -16.02 15.11 3.54
C PHE A 168 -15.57 15.90 4.79
N LEU A 169 -14.30 15.78 5.20
CA LEU A 169 -13.76 16.54 6.32
C LEU A 169 -13.83 18.05 6.08
N VAL A 170 -13.46 18.53 4.89
CA VAL A 170 -13.56 19.96 4.52
C VAL A 170 -15.01 20.43 4.61
N ASN A 171 -15.97 19.66 4.10
CA ASN A 171 -17.39 20.01 4.20
C ASN A 171 -17.87 20.05 5.66
N SER A 172 -17.33 19.19 6.53
CA SER A 172 -17.67 19.22 7.96
C SER A 172 -17.17 20.49 8.66
N LEU A 173 -16.10 21.12 8.16
CA LEU A 173 -15.60 22.41 8.64
C LEU A 173 -16.54 23.56 8.23
N GLY A 174 -17.04 23.54 6.98
CA GLY A 174 -17.91 24.60 6.44
C GLY A 174 -19.32 24.65 7.05
N ASN A 175 -19.79 23.52 7.60
CA ASN A 175 -21.11 23.41 8.24
C ASN A 175 -21.10 23.78 9.75
N ALA A 176 -19.96 24.18 10.30
CA ALA A 176 -19.82 24.56 11.72
C ALA A 176 -20.31 25.99 12.05
N HIS A 177 -21.04 26.62 11.12
CA HIS A 177 -21.52 28.00 11.22
C HIS A 177 -23.04 28.11 11.44
#